data_AF-A0A0G2ECE8-F1
#
_entry.id   AF-A0A0G2ECE8-F1
#
_cell.length_a   1.000
_cell.length_b   1.000
_cell.length_c   1.000
_cell.angle_alpha   90.00
_cell.angle_beta   90.00
_cell.angle_gamma   90.00
#
_symmetry.space_group_name_H-M   'P 1'
#
loop_
_entity.id
_entity.type
_entity.pdbx_description
1 polymer ?
#
loop_
_entity_poly.entity_id
_entity_poly.type
_entity_poly.pdbx_seq_one_letter_code
_entity_poly.pdbx_strand_id
1 'polypeptide(L)'
;MSNIPKVIADFTVLPVQIAKTKAFPAATHYIYLKPHDPRIPDPSSARSLFLVNIPVSTTEGHLKHLFNTQIGAGRVEEVYFGEARAQKASILSQTQSAQQKKSRKRKRENVEDFEAALEACQLPRSWNSDIHTSGAHAVVVFVDRTSMEASLKAAKKISRKGTGIAWGDGLESASSSLGLSRYIAHNKLRYPSRKELLHSVEDYMTAFNKLEEARHKADAKRRSMPDDDGFVTVTRGTRGGAIRSDEAKEIAEKQKAKNKGLEDFYRFQMREKRKEEQGKLIRQFEEDRRKVAEMKRRRGTLRPE
;
A
#
# COMPACT_ATOMS: atom_id res chain seq x y z
N MET A 1 -17.96 46.34 16.30
CA MET A 1 -17.45 45.02 15.86
C MET A 1 -18.28 44.62 14.65
N SER A 2 -17.64 44.35 13.53
CA SER A 2 -18.31 43.95 12.27
C SER A 2 -19.28 42.80 12.50
N ASN A 3 -20.49 42.89 11.93
CA ASN A 3 -21.51 41.86 12.04
C ASN A 3 -21.05 40.60 11.28
N ILE A 4 -20.39 39.68 11.97
CA ILE A 4 -19.85 38.46 11.37
C ILE A 4 -21.04 37.53 11.02
N PRO A 5 -21.10 36.99 9.80
CA PRO A 5 -22.15 36.05 9.43
C PRO A 5 -22.08 34.80 10.30
N LYS A 6 -23.23 34.43 10.87
CA LYS A 6 -23.34 33.25 11.76
C LYS A 6 -23.41 31.94 10.97
N VAL A 7 -23.85 32.03 9.71
CA VAL A 7 -23.96 30.91 8.78
C VAL A 7 -23.48 31.35 7.40
N ILE A 8 -22.68 30.53 6.73
CA ILE A 8 -22.21 30.74 5.35
C ILE A 8 -22.39 29.43 4.58
N ALA A 9 -23.17 29.40 3.49
CA ALA A 9 -23.38 28.21 2.66
C ALA A 9 -23.66 26.92 3.48
N ASP A 10 -24.60 27.03 4.44
CA ASP A 10 -24.98 26.00 5.43
C ASP A 10 -23.95 25.67 6.52
N PHE A 11 -22.75 26.23 6.45
CA PHE A 11 -21.77 26.09 7.53
C PHE A 11 -22.09 27.04 8.68
N THR A 12 -22.13 26.49 9.88
CA THR A 12 -22.16 27.27 11.12
C THR A 12 -20.76 27.82 11.38
N VAL A 13 -20.67 29.14 11.57
CA VAL A 13 -19.39 29.82 11.86
C VAL A 13 -19.13 29.79 13.36
N LEU A 14 -18.07 29.11 13.78
CA LEU A 14 -17.64 29.02 15.17
C LEU A 14 -16.36 29.85 15.38
N PRO A 15 -16.45 30.99 16.07
CA PRO A 15 -15.26 31.75 16.46
C PRO A 15 -14.55 31.06 17.62
N VAL A 16 -13.26 30.80 17.46
CA VAL A 16 -12.36 30.33 18.52
C VAL A 16 -11.24 31.35 18.71
N GLN A 17 -10.83 31.59 19.95
CA GLN A 17 -9.77 32.52 20.31
C GLN A 17 -8.46 31.76 20.43
N ILE A 18 -7.48 32.13 19.61
CA ILE A 18 -6.11 31.66 19.75
C ILE A 18 -5.43 32.52 20.80
N ALA A 19 -4.80 31.87 21.78
CA ALA A 19 -4.13 32.54 22.88
C ALA A 19 -3.02 33.48 22.39
N LYS A 20 -2.87 34.63 23.07
CA LYS A 20 -1.77 35.55 22.81
C LYS A 20 -0.42 34.87 23.08
N THR A 21 0.58 35.18 22.28
CA THR A 21 1.97 34.77 22.51
C THR A 21 2.82 36.00 22.78
N LYS A 22 4.10 35.81 23.12
CA LYS A 22 5.03 36.93 23.28
C LYS A 22 5.20 37.75 21.99
N ALA A 23 5.05 37.10 20.83
CA ALA A 23 5.28 37.70 19.52
C ALA A 23 4.00 38.22 18.85
N PHE A 24 2.84 37.64 19.17
CA PHE A 24 1.57 37.96 18.51
C PHE A 24 0.42 38.16 19.50
N PRO A 25 -0.48 39.12 19.26
CA PRO A 25 -1.68 39.31 20.07
C PRO A 25 -2.64 38.13 19.94
N ALA A 26 -3.66 38.08 20.81
CA ALA A 26 -4.74 37.12 20.67
C ALA A 26 -5.47 37.35 19.34
N ALA A 27 -5.83 36.26 18.67
CA ALA A 27 -6.48 36.30 17.36
C ALA A 27 -7.72 35.43 17.34
N THR A 28 -8.76 35.89 16.64
CA THR A 28 -9.97 35.08 16.43
C THR A 28 -9.82 34.27 15.16
N HIS A 29 -9.91 32.96 15.28
CA HIS A 29 -9.94 32.01 14.18
C HIS A 29 -11.35 31.47 13.98
N TYR A 30 -11.77 31.26 12.74
CA TYR A 30 -13.13 30.82 12.43
C TYR A 30 -13.10 29.40 11.88
N ILE A 31 -13.80 28.51 12.57
CA ILE A 31 -14.02 27.13 12.14
C ILE A 31 -15.44 27.02 11.58
N TYR A 32 -15.58 26.36 10.44
CA TYR A 32 -16.85 26.19 9.76
C TYR A 32 -17.36 24.76 9.98
N LEU A 33 -18.56 24.61 10.53
CA LEU A 33 -19.13 23.29 10.86
C LEU A 33 -20.38 23.00 10.05
N LYS A 34 -20.46 21.79 9.47
CA LYS A 34 -21.65 21.26 8.79
C LYS A 34 -21.81 19.78 9.14
N PRO A 35 -23.04 19.23 9.17
CA PRO A 35 -23.24 17.78 9.13
C PRO A 35 -22.45 17.16 7.97
N HIS A 36 -21.75 16.06 8.22
CA HIS A 36 -20.96 15.41 7.18
C HIS A 36 -21.89 14.62 6.26
N ASP A 37 -21.88 14.97 4.98
CA ASP A 37 -22.71 14.35 3.94
C ASP A 37 -21.83 14.00 2.72
N PRO A 38 -21.05 12.90 2.79
CA PRO A 38 -20.21 12.47 1.69
C PRO A 38 -21.04 11.85 0.57
N ARG A 39 -20.53 11.90 -0.67
CA ARG A 39 -21.20 11.32 -1.86
C ARG A 39 -21.56 9.84 -1.68
N ILE A 40 -20.73 9.08 -0.96
CA ILE A 40 -20.99 7.69 -0.59
C ILE A 40 -21.15 7.68 0.94
N PRO A 41 -22.38 7.49 1.46
CA PRO A 41 -22.62 7.44 2.90
C PRO A 41 -21.94 6.21 3.53
N ASP A 42 -21.20 6.45 4.60
CA ASP A 42 -20.65 5.41 5.48
C ASP A 42 -21.56 5.29 6.73
N PRO A 43 -21.65 4.13 7.40
CA PRO A 43 -22.34 3.97 8.68
C PRO A 43 -22.07 5.08 9.71
N SER A 44 -20.86 5.68 9.74
CA SER A 44 -20.54 6.78 10.65
C SER A 44 -20.97 8.17 10.15
N SER A 45 -21.35 8.33 8.88
CA SER A 45 -21.70 9.63 8.28
C SER A 45 -22.85 10.31 9.03
N ALA A 46 -23.91 9.57 9.38
CA ALA A 46 -25.09 10.11 10.05
C ALA A 46 -24.82 10.71 11.45
N ARG A 47 -23.70 10.37 12.08
CA ARG A 47 -23.27 10.85 13.41
C ARG A 47 -21.98 11.66 13.37
N SER A 48 -21.65 12.24 12.21
CA SER A 48 -20.38 12.96 12.02
C SER A 48 -20.56 14.41 11.57
N LEU A 49 -19.61 15.26 11.96
CA LEU A 49 -19.52 16.65 11.53
C LEU A 49 -18.30 16.85 10.64
N PHE A 50 -18.50 17.61 9.57
CA PHE A 50 -17.45 18.12 8.72
C PHE A 50 -17.05 19.51 9.20
N LEU A 51 -15.76 19.66 9.54
CA LEU A 51 -15.15 20.89 9.98
C LEU A 51 -14.19 21.37 8.91
N VAL A 52 -14.22 22.66 8.59
CA VAL A 52 -13.31 23.30 7.62
C VAL A 52 -12.58 24.46 8.30
N ASN A 53 -11.37 24.73 7.79
CA ASN A 53 -10.47 25.75 8.30
C ASN A 53 -10.10 25.49 9.75
N ILE A 54 -9.59 24.30 10.02
CA ILE A 54 -9.14 23.90 11.34
C ILE A 54 -7.77 24.55 11.63
N PRO A 55 -7.47 24.97 12.88
CA PRO A 55 -6.14 25.49 13.22
C PRO A 55 -5.02 24.51 12.86
N VAL A 56 -3.88 25.02 12.39
CA VAL A 56 -2.76 24.22 11.88
C VAL A 56 -2.17 23.22 12.89
N SER A 57 -2.31 23.51 14.19
CA SER A 57 -1.81 22.68 15.29
C SER A 57 -2.87 21.76 15.89
N THR A 58 -3.98 21.53 15.19
CA THR A 58 -5.09 20.73 15.72
C THR A 58 -4.72 19.26 15.84
N THR A 59 -4.99 18.70 17.01
CA THR A 59 -4.85 17.27 17.31
C THR A 59 -6.24 16.71 17.60
N GLU A 60 -6.35 15.39 17.65
CA GLU A 60 -7.58 14.73 18.10
C GLU A 60 -8.00 15.21 19.50
N GLY A 61 -7.03 15.40 20.39
CA GLY A 61 -7.25 15.93 21.74
C GLY A 61 -7.88 17.33 21.75
N HIS A 62 -7.46 18.22 20.85
CA HIS A 62 -8.06 19.55 20.72
C HIS A 62 -9.54 19.50 20.37
N LEU A 63 -9.93 18.63 19.43
CA LEU A 63 -11.33 18.48 19.01
C LEU A 63 -12.17 17.75 20.06
N LYS A 64 -11.60 16.73 20.71
CA LYS A 64 -12.25 16.07 21.86
C LYS A 64 -12.50 17.07 22.99
N HIS A 65 -11.52 17.91 23.34
CA HIS A 65 -11.69 18.96 24.33
C HIS A 65 -12.77 19.96 23.93
N LEU A 66 -12.71 20.50 22.70
CA LEU A 66 -13.70 21.46 22.20
C LEU A 66 -15.14 20.96 22.38
N PHE A 67 -15.44 19.74 21.93
CA PHE A 67 -16.81 19.20 21.97
C PHE A 67 -17.22 18.66 23.35
N ASN A 68 -16.29 18.06 24.10
CA ASN A 68 -16.62 17.42 25.37
C ASN A 68 -16.67 18.40 26.54
N THR A 69 -15.79 19.41 26.59
CA THR A 69 -15.64 20.32 27.74
C THR A 69 -16.18 21.71 27.45
N GLN A 70 -15.76 22.33 26.34
CA GLN A 70 -16.06 23.74 26.07
C GLN A 70 -17.47 23.95 25.52
N ILE A 71 -17.85 23.15 24.52
CA ILE A 71 -19.22 23.11 23.99
C ILE A 71 -20.11 22.28 24.93
N GLY A 72 -19.54 21.21 25.52
CA GLY A 72 -20.17 20.41 26.58
C GLY A 72 -21.41 19.61 26.16
N ALA A 73 -21.65 19.45 24.86
CA ALA A 73 -22.93 18.95 24.34
C ALA A 73 -22.82 17.60 23.60
N GLY A 74 -21.63 17.01 23.50
CA GLY A 74 -21.45 15.73 22.85
C GLY A 74 -20.25 14.93 23.35
N ARG A 75 -20.14 13.69 22.85
CA ARG A 75 -18.99 12.81 23.03
C ARG A 75 -18.43 12.42 21.68
N VAL A 76 -17.15 12.73 21.47
CA VAL A 76 -16.40 12.38 20.25
C VAL A 76 -15.77 11.00 20.41
N GLU A 77 -16.01 10.13 19.43
CA GLU A 77 -15.42 8.79 19.35
C GLU A 77 -14.06 8.87 18.65
N GLU A 78 -14.07 9.36 17.42
CA GLU A 78 -12.91 9.40 16.53
C GLU A 78 -12.86 10.70 15.73
N VAL A 79 -11.65 11.06 15.30
CA VAL A 79 -11.38 12.23 14.47
C VAL A 79 -10.51 11.83 13.29
N TYR A 80 -10.90 12.28 12.10
CA TYR A 80 -10.17 12.05 10.88
C TYR A 80 -9.78 13.38 10.25
N PHE A 81 -8.50 13.56 9.92
CA PHE A 81 -7.98 14.77 9.28
C PHE A 81 -7.76 14.55 7.78
N GLY A 82 -8.17 15.51 6.95
CA GLY A 82 -7.92 15.48 5.50
C GLY A 82 -8.36 14.19 4.79
N GLU A 83 -7.54 13.72 3.86
CA GLU A 83 -7.74 12.49 3.08
C GLU A 83 -7.55 11.19 3.90
N ALA A 84 -7.10 11.27 5.16
CA ALA A 84 -6.88 10.08 5.99
C ALA A 84 -8.16 9.26 6.21
N ARG A 85 -9.34 9.89 6.12
CA ARG A 85 -10.63 9.18 6.13
C ARG A 85 -10.87 8.40 4.84
N ALA A 86 -10.52 8.95 3.67
CA ALA A 86 -10.72 8.27 2.39
C ALA A 86 -9.87 7.00 2.32
N GLN A 87 -8.63 7.06 2.81
CA GLN A 87 -7.73 5.90 2.90
C GLN A 87 -8.26 4.84 3.89
N LYS A 88 -8.66 5.23 5.10
CA LYS A 88 -9.25 4.29 6.07
C LYS A 88 -10.60 3.72 5.61
N ALA A 89 -11.46 4.52 4.98
CA ALA A 89 -12.75 4.06 4.45
C ALA A 89 -12.56 3.07 3.27
N SER A 90 -11.56 3.29 2.42
CA SER A 90 -11.16 2.31 1.39
C SER A 90 -10.79 0.97 2.02
N ILE A 91 -9.94 0.99 3.06
CA ILE A 91 -9.51 -0.21 3.78
C ILE A 91 -10.70 -0.91 4.48
N LEU A 92 -11.52 -0.15 5.22
CA LEU A 92 -12.71 -0.68 5.94
C LEU A 92 -13.79 -1.24 5.00
N SER A 93 -14.00 -0.64 3.84
CA SER A 93 -14.98 -1.13 2.85
C SER A 93 -14.57 -2.49 2.25
N GLN A 94 -13.26 -2.73 2.07
CA GLN A 94 -12.74 -4.03 1.68
C GLN A 94 -12.97 -5.06 2.80
N THR A 95 -12.70 -4.70 4.06
CA THR A 95 -12.87 -5.62 5.20
C THR A 95 -14.34 -5.94 5.55
N GLN A 96 -15.25 -4.99 5.38
CA GLN A 96 -16.68 -5.20 5.70
C GLN A 96 -17.40 -6.10 4.70
N SER A 97 -16.97 -6.11 3.43
CA SER A 97 -17.48 -7.06 2.43
C SER A 97 -17.16 -8.53 2.79
N ALA A 98 -16.07 -8.77 3.54
CA ALA A 98 -15.66 -10.08 4.02
C ALA A 98 -16.36 -10.51 5.34
N GLN A 99 -16.94 -9.59 6.11
CA GLN A 99 -17.46 -9.87 7.47
C GLN A 99 -18.95 -10.20 7.56
N GLN A 100 -19.76 -9.99 6.52
CA GLN A 100 -21.19 -10.35 6.56
C GLN A 100 -21.47 -11.87 6.55
N LYS A 101 -20.43 -12.71 6.43
CA LYS A 101 -20.56 -14.16 6.58
C LYS A 101 -19.51 -14.70 7.55
N LYS A 102 -19.76 -14.73 8.87
CA LYS A 102 -19.20 -15.76 9.76
C LYS A 102 -19.79 -15.72 11.18
N SER A 103 -20.62 -16.72 11.46
CA SER A 103 -20.99 -17.22 12.78
C SER A 103 -19.77 -17.70 13.60
N ARG A 104 -19.90 -17.64 14.93
CA ARG A 104 -18.95 -17.97 16.01
C ARG A 104 -18.34 -19.39 15.97
N LYS A 105 -17.51 -19.70 14.98
CA LYS A 105 -16.61 -20.86 14.97
C LYS A 105 -15.20 -20.33 14.66
N ARG A 106 -14.21 -20.67 15.50
CA ARG A 106 -12.80 -20.19 15.48
C ARG A 106 -12.41 -19.59 14.12
N LYS A 107 -12.40 -18.25 14.03
CA LYS A 107 -12.20 -17.53 12.76
C LYS A 107 -10.83 -17.93 12.22
N ARG A 108 -10.83 -18.66 11.10
CA ARG A 108 -9.61 -18.94 10.34
C ARG A 108 -9.26 -17.63 9.64
N GLU A 109 -8.12 -17.04 10.01
CA GLU A 109 -7.58 -15.83 9.38
C GLU A 109 -7.41 -16.08 7.87
N ASN A 110 -7.93 -15.15 7.07
CA ASN A 110 -7.87 -15.21 5.61
C ASN A 110 -6.65 -14.43 5.08
N VAL A 111 -6.32 -14.59 3.80
CA VAL A 111 -5.24 -13.82 3.14
C VAL A 111 -5.43 -12.31 3.33
N GLU A 112 -6.67 -11.82 3.16
CA GLU A 112 -7.03 -10.41 3.37
C GLU A 112 -6.80 -9.93 4.81
N ASP A 113 -7.02 -10.78 5.82
CA ASP A 113 -6.75 -10.43 7.23
C ASP A 113 -5.23 -10.24 7.44
N PHE A 114 -4.39 -11.06 6.77
CA PHE A 114 -2.93 -10.92 6.81
C PHE A 114 -2.41 -9.73 6.01
N GLU A 115 -3.04 -9.38 4.88
CA GLU A 115 -2.72 -8.17 4.11
C GLU A 115 -2.99 -6.91 4.95
N ALA A 116 -4.15 -6.82 5.58
CA ALA A 116 -4.48 -5.70 6.47
C ALA A 116 -3.52 -5.62 7.68
N ALA A 117 -3.11 -6.76 8.23
CA ALA A 117 -2.11 -6.80 9.30
C ALA A 117 -0.74 -6.29 8.84
N LEU A 118 -0.33 -6.62 7.61
CA LEU A 118 0.91 -6.12 7.01
C LEU A 118 0.84 -4.61 6.75
N GLU A 119 -0.28 -4.09 6.25
CA GLU A 119 -0.48 -2.65 6.03
C GLU A 119 -0.51 -1.84 7.35
N ALA A 120 -0.92 -2.49 8.44
CA ALA A 120 -0.88 -1.89 9.78
C ALA A 120 0.55 -1.77 10.34
N CYS A 121 1.50 -2.59 9.87
CA CYS A 121 2.91 -2.50 10.26
C CYS A 121 3.56 -1.27 9.60
N GLN A 122 3.79 -0.23 10.39
CA GLN A 122 4.42 1.01 9.93
C GLN A 122 5.72 1.27 10.68
N LEU A 123 6.66 1.93 10.00
CA LEU A 123 7.88 2.41 10.65
C LEU A 123 7.55 3.46 11.72
N PRO A 124 8.39 3.59 12.76
CA PRO A 124 8.23 4.64 13.77
C PRO A 124 8.12 6.02 13.11
N ARG A 125 7.13 6.80 13.56
CA ARG A 125 6.90 8.16 13.03
C ARG A 125 8.04 9.09 13.46
N SER A 126 8.51 9.91 12.53
CA SER A 126 9.53 10.93 12.80
C SER A 126 8.98 12.19 13.46
N TRP A 127 7.67 12.44 13.36
CA TRP A 127 6.99 13.58 13.97
C TRP A 127 5.99 13.11 15.02
N ASN A 128 5.99 13.75 16.20
CA ASN A 128 5.01 13.52 17.26
C ASN A 128 3.60 13.99 16.89
N SER A 129 3.51 14.95 15.97
CA SER A 129 2.23 15.48 15.53
C SER A 129 2.29 16.10 14.15
N ASP A 130 1.14 15.96 13.48
CA ASP A 130 0.90 16.48 12.15
C ASP A 130 0.58 17.98 12.23
N ILE A 131 1.08 18.72 11.25
CA ILE A 131 0.71 20.13 11.04
C ILE A 131 -0.19 20.17 9.81
N HIS A 132 -1.33 20.82 9.96
CA HIS A 132 -2.30 20.95 8.88
C HIS A 132 -2.00 22.17 8.02
N THR A 133 -2.33 22.08 6.74
CA THR A 133 -2.26 23.22 5.80
C THR A 133 -3.38 24.22 6.05
N SER A 134 -3.26 25.42 5.47
CA SER A 134 -4.36 26.38 5.46
C SER A 134 -5.60 25.78 4.77
N GLY A 135 -6.79 26.04 5.31
CA GLY A 135 -8.03 25.47 4.78
C GLY A 135 -8.23 23.97 5.04
N ALA A 136 -7.38 23.35 5.86
CA ALA A 136 -7.54 21.94 6.22
C ALA A 136 -8.90 21.65 6.87
N HIS A 137 -9.35 20.42 6.67
CA HIS A 137 -10.65 19.93 7.13
C HIS A 137 -10.50 18.67 7.98
N ALA A 138 -11.49 18.42 8.83
CA ALA A 138 -11.60 17.18 9.59
C ALA A 138 -13.04 16.69 9.62
N VAL A 139 -13.17 15.38 9.78
CA VAL A 139 -14.45 14.72 10.06
C VAL A 139 -14.40 14.22 11.50
N VAL A 140 -15.28 14.75 12.32
CA VAL A 140 -15.42 14.38 13.74
C VAL A 140 -16.59 13.43 13.87
N VAL A 141 -16.33 12.20 14.31
CA VAL A 141 -17.34 11.17 14.52
C VAL A 141 -17.75 11.16 15.99
N PHE A 142 -19.05 11.33 16.23
CA PHE A 142 -19.62 11.28 17.57
C PHE A 142 -20.08 9.87 17.90
N VAL A 143 -20.24 9.58 19.20
CA VAL A 143 -20.75 8.30 19.69
C VAL A 143 -22.15 8.02 19.14
N ASP A 144 -23.01 9.03 19.09
CA ASP A 144 -24.38 8.92 18.61
C ASP A 144 -24.79 10.17 17.82
N ARG A 145 -25.85 10.01 17.00
CA ARG A 145 -26.41 11.11 16.20
C ARG A 145 -26.92 12.25 17.09
N THR A 146 -27.48 11.92 18.24
CA THR A 146 -27.96 12.87 19.25
C THR A 146 -26.84 13.75 19.81
N SER A 147 -25.65 13.22 20.13
CA SER A 147 -24.50 14.04 20.54
C SER A 147 -24.03 14.97 19.43
N MET A 148 -24.05 14.51 18.18
CA MET A 148 -23.67 15.33 17.02
C MET A 148 -24.63 16.52 16.87
N GLU A 149 -25.95 16.25 16.87
CA GLU A 149 -26.97 17.29 16.72
C GLU A 149 -26.97 18.28 17.90
N ALA A 150 -26.78 17.79 19.13
CA ALA A 150 -26.65 18.62 20.33
C ALA A 150 -25.41 19.53 20.24
N SER A 151 -24.28 18.97 19.80
CA SER A 151 -23.03 19.72 19.59
C SER A 151 -23.18 20.81 18.52
N LEU A 152 -23.86 20.51 17.40
CA LEU A 152 -24.14 21.49 16.36
C LEU A 152 -25.08 22.60 16.84
N LYS A 153 -26.13 22.25 17.60
CA LYS A 153 -27.06 23.23 18.22
C LYS A 153 -26.34 24.13 19.21
N ALA A 154 -25.46 23.56 20.05
CA ALA A 154 -24.66 24.30 21.00
C ALA A 154 -23.66 25.23 20.30
N ALA A 155 -22.98 24.77 19.25
CA ALA A 155 -22.10 25.61 18.43
C ALA A 155 -22.85 26.79 17.79
N LYS A 156 -24.06 26.56 17.26
CA LYS A 156 -24.94 27.64 16.75
C LYS A 156 -25.32 28.64 17.84
N LYS A 157 -25.57 28.17 19.07
CA LYS A 157 -25.89 29.04 20.22
C LYS A 157 -24.69 29.89 20.63
N ILE A 158 -23.49 29.32 20.65
CA ILE A 158 -22.24 30.03 20.97
C ILE A 158 -21.95 31.10 19.91
N SER A 159 -22.06 30.74 18.63
CA SER A 159 -21.93 31.68 17.50
C SER A 159 -22.90 32.87 17.61
N ARG A 160 -24.13 32.63 18.08
CA ARG A 160 -25.12 33.70 18.31
C ARG A 160 -24.80 34.60 19.50
N LYS A 161 -24.29 34.02 20.60
CA LYS A 161 -23.96 34.73 21.85
C LYS A 161 -22.60 35.45 21.79
N GLY A 162 -21.73 35.05 20.88
CA GLY A 162 -20.36 35.58 20.80
C GLY A 162 -19.47 35.16 21.98
N THR A 163 -19.81 34.06 22.66
CA THR A 163 -18.97 33.53 23.75
C THR A 163 -17.65 33.05 23.17
N GLY A 164 -16.54 33.68 23.56
CA GLY A 164 -15.22 33.33 23.06
C GLY A 164 -14.75 31.99 23.62
N ILE A 165 -14.62 30.98 22.76
CA ILE A 165 -14.01 29.69 23.11
C ILE A 165 -12.49 29.83 22.99
N ALA A 166 -11.74 29.69 24.08
CA ALA A 166 -10.28 29.70 24.03
C ALA A 166 -9.74 28.37 23.47
N TRP A 167 -9.06 28.39 22.33
CA TRP A 167 -8.57 27.17 21.68
C TRP A 167 -7.40 26.56 22.46
N GLY A 168 -7.57 25.31 22.91
CA GLY A 168 -6.53 24.55 23.61
C GLY A 168 -6.29 24.96 25.08
N ASP A 169 -7.13 25.85 25.64
CA ASP A 169 -7.04 26.26 27.04
C ASP A 169 -7.43 25.12 27.99
N GLY A 170 -6.63 24.88 29.04
CA GLY A 170 -6.79 23.76 29.96
C GLY A 170 -6.32 22.39 29.45
N LEU A 171 -5.69 22.32 28.26
CA LEU A 171 -5.08 21.08 27.76
C LEU A 171 -3.60 20.98 28.19
N GLU A 172 -3.37 20.57 29.44
CA GLU A 172 -2.04 20.64 30.09
C GLU A 172 -0.96 19.68 29.54
N SER A 173 -1.26 18.73 28.65
CA SER A 173 -0.26 17.70 28.28
C SER A 173 -0.29 17.20 26.84
N ALA A 174 -1.12 17.77 25.97
CA ALA A 174 -1.26 17.33 24.58
C ALA A 174 -1.08 18.46 23.54
N SER A 175 -0.58 19.63 23.97
CA SER A 175 -0.09 20.61 23.02
C SER A 175 1.13 19.98 22.34
N SER A 176 0.97 19.67 21.06
CA SER A 176 2.09 19.48 20.16
C SER A 176 3.06 20.63 20.42
N SER A 177 4.19 20.33 21.03
CA SER A 177 5.14 21.36 21.40
C SER A 177 5.61 21.99 20.08
N LEU A 178 5.16 23.21 19.81
CA LEU A 178 5.43 23.93 18.56
C LEU A 178 6.77 24.67 18.67
N GLY A 179 7.31 25.12 17.54
CA GLY A 179 8.58 25.84 17.52
C GLY A 179 9.78 24.95 17.84
N LEU A 180 10.72 25.43 18.64
CA LEU A 180 12.00 24.75 18.91
C LEU A 180 11.81 23.36 19.52
N SER A 181 10.90 23.21 20.48
CA SER A 181 10.60 21.93 21.14
C SER A 181 10.13 20.87 20.14
N ARG A 182 9.37 21.26 19.10
CA ARG A 182 8.97 20.38 17.99
C ARG A 182 10.18 19.78 17.28
N TYR A 183 11.13 20.63 16.91
CA TYR A 183 12.29 20.23 16.13
C TYR A 183 13.27 19.41 16.96
N ILE A 184 13.42 19.73 18.25
CA ILE A 184 14.20 18.90 19.18
C ILE A 184 13.58 17.50 19.28
N ALA A 185 12.25 17.41 19.44
CA ALA A 185 11.56 16.14 19.51
C ALA A 185 11.69 15.35 18.19
N HIS A 186 11.49 16.00 17.04
CA HIS A 186 11.69 15.39 15.72
C HIS A 186 13.13 14.88 15.53
N ASN A 187 14.14 15.63 15.96
CA ASN A 187 15.52 15.18 15.87
C ASN A 187 15.76 13.89 16.68
N LYS A 188 15.18 13.80 17.89
CA LYS A 188 15.22 12.56 18.68
C LYS A 188 14.50 11.40 17.98
N LEU A 189 13.32 11.64 17.42
CA LEU A 189 12.53 10.60 16.73
C LEU A 189 13.12 10.16 15.39
N ARG A 190 13.88 11.04 14.73
CA ARG A 190 14.60 10.70 13.49
C ARG A 190 15.64 9.59 13.72
N TYR A 191 16.15 9.48 14.95
CA TYR A 191 17.11 8.46 15.35
C TYR A 191 16.51 7.61 16.47
N PRO A 192 15.52 6.75 16.16
CA PRO A 192 14.90 5.88 17.15
C PRO A 192 15.90 4.87 17.69
N SER A 193 15.58 4.26 18.83
CA SER A 193 16.45 3.24 19.40
C SER A 193 16.53 2.01 18.48
N ARG A 194 17.69 1.34 18.46
CA ARG A 194 17.85 0.08 17.69
C ARG A 194 16.78 -0.95 18.03
N LYS A 195 16.34 -0.98 19.30
CA LYS A 195 15.33 -1.93 19.79
C LYS A 195 13.96 -1.68 19.15
N GLU A 196 13.51 -0.43 19.09
CA GLU A 196 12.23 -0.05 18.46
C GLU A 196 12.25 -0.32 16.95
N LEU A 197 13.35 0.03 16.29
CA LEU A 197 13.50 -0.24 14.85
C LEU A 197 13.46 -1.74 14.56
N LEU A 198 14.22 -2.53 15.32
CA LEU A 198 14.25 -3.99 15.16
C LEU A 198 12.86 -4.59 15.37
N HIS A 199 12.15 -4.17 16.41
CA HIS A 199 10.79 -4.64 16.66
C HIS A 199 9.84 -4.34 15.50
N SER A 200 9.86 -3.12 14.95
CA SER A 200 9.02 -2.76 13.79
C SER A 200 9.33 -3.59 12.54
N VAL A 201 10.61 -3.92 12.31
CA VAL A 201 11.04 -4.75 11.18
C VAL A 201 10.67 -6.21 11.40
N GLU A 202 10.87 -6.74 12.61
CA GLU A 202 10.48 -8.10 12.98
C GLU A 202 8.96 -8.28 12.82
N ASP A 203 8.17 -7.34 13.32
CA ASP A 203 6.71 -7.36 13.18
C ASP A 203 6.30 -7.37 11.70
N TYR A 204 6.87 -6.49 10.88
CA TYR A 204 6.62 -6.46 9.44
C TYR A 204 7.01 -7.79 8.76
N MET A 205 8.21 -8.31 9.02
CA MET A 205 8.69 -9.55 8.41
C MET A 205 7.86 -10.76 8.85
N THR A 206 7.41 -10.79 10.10
CA THR A 206 6.55 -11.87 10.59
C THR A 206 5.16 -11.82 9.93
N ALA A 207 4.57 -10.63 9.78
CA ALA A 207 3.31 -10.44 9.04
C ALA A 207 3.47 -10.82 7.56
N PHE A 208 4.58 -10.41 6.93
CA PHE A 208 4.89 -10.70 5.53
C PHE A 208 5.03 -12.21 5.28
N ASN A 209 5.78 -12.92 6.13
CA ASN A 209 5.95 -14.36 6.00
C ASN A 209 4.63 -15.12 6.16
N LYS A 210 3.78 -14.70 7.12
CA LYS A 210 2.43 -15.26 7.28
C LYS A 210 1.56 -15.06 6.04
N LEU A 211 1.63 -13.86 5.44
CA LEU A 211 0.91 -13.55 4.20
C LEU A 211 1.37 -14.43 3.04
N GLU A 212 2.68 -14.55 2.82
CA GLU A 212 3.24 -15.39 1.77
C GLU A 212 2.88 -16.86 1.94
N GLU A 213 2.94 -17.38 3.18
CA GLU A 213 2.47 -18.73 3.47
C GLU A 213 0.97 -18.92 3.20
N ALA A 214 0.15 -17.94 3.55
CA ALA A 214 -1.29 -17.99 3.33
C ALA A 214 -1.61 -17.99 1.82
N ARG A 215 -0.92 -17.15 1.03
CA ARG A 215 -1.02 -17.12 -0.43
C ARG A 215 -0.58 -18.45 -1.04
N HIS A 216 0.56 -18.99 -0.62
CA HIS A 216 1.04 -20.28 -1.11
C HIS A 216 0.06 -21.43 -0.80
N LYS A 217 -0.52 -21.46 0.41
CA LYS A 217 -1.55 -22.44 0.80
C LYS A 217 -2.84 -22.25 -0.02
N ALA A 218 -3.26 -21.01 -0.27
CA ALA A 218 -4.44 -20.71 -1.09
C ALA A 218 -4.24 -21.15 -2.55
N ASP A 219 -3.07 -20.89 -3.13
CA ASP A 219 -2.72 -21.35 -4.47
C ASP A 219 -2.63 -22.86 -4.57
N ALA A 220 -2.01 -23.54 -3.59
CA ALA A 220 -1.97 -24.99 -3.55
C ALA A 220 -3.39 -25.60 -3.48
N LYS A 221 -4.29 -24.98 -2.69
CA LYS A 221 -5.69 -25.39 -2.63
C LYS A 221 -6.41 -25.16 -3.96
N ARG A 222 -6.20 -24.01 -4.60
CA ARG A 222 -6.78 -23.69 -5.92
C ARG A 222 -6.32 -24.69 -6.99
N ARG A 223 -5.04 -25.08 -6.99
CA ARG A 223 -4.53 -26.14 -7.89
C ARG A 223 -5.12 -27.51 -7.63
N SER A 224 -5.60 -27.77 -6.42
CA SER A 224 -6.17 -29.08 -6.05
C SER A 224 -7.68 -29.15 -6.28
N MET A 225 -8.37 -28.03 -6.51
CA MET A 225 -9.82 -28.04 -6.74
C MET A 225 -10.10 -28.45 -8.19
N PRO A 226 -10.93 -29.48 -8.42
CA PRO A 226 -11.45 -29.77 -9.75
C PRO A 226 -12.38 -28.64 -10.23
N ASP A 227 -12.37 -28.39 -11.53
CA ASP A 227 -13.32 -27.49 -12.19
C ASP A 227 -14.73 -28.11 -12.28
N ASP A 228 -15.73 -27.38 -12.79
CA ASP A 228 -17.13 -27.82 -12.88
C ASP A 228 -17.32 -29.12 -13.68
N ASP A 229 -16.41 -29.41 -14.62
CA ASP A 229 -16.36 -30.65 -15.41
C ASP A 229 -15.53 -31.78 -14.74
N GLY A 230 -15.05 -31.58 -13.51
CA GLY A 230 -14.31 -32.57 -12.72
C GLY A 230 -12.82 -32.73 -13.09
N PHE A 231 -12.29 -31.89 -13.98
CA PHE A 231 -10.86 -31.91 -14.35
C PHE A 231 -10.03 -31.06 -13.39
N VAL A 232 -8.84 -31.54 -13.03
CA VAL A 232 -7.86 -30.79 -12.23
C VAL A 232 -6.82 -30.19 -13.17
N THR A 233 -6.74 -28.87 -13.22
CA THR A 233 -5.73 -28.18 -14.04
C THR A 233 -4.32 -28.45 -13.52
N VAL A 234 -3.53 -29.23 -14.29
CA VAL A 234 -2.13 -29.55 -13.95
C VAL A 234 -1.25 -28.34 -14.25
N THR A 235 -1.15 -27.42 -13.30
CA THR A 235 -0.11 -26.39 -13.33
C THR A 235 1.20 -26.98 -12.81
N ARG A 236 2.30 -26.78 -13.54
CA ARG A 236 3.64 -27.14 -13.03
C ARG A 236 3.88 -26.32 -11.76
N GLY A 237 4.01 -27.00 -10.62
CA GLY A 237 4.30 -26.34 -9.35
C GLY A 237 5.67 -25.68 -9.42
N THR A 238 5.72 -24.41 -9.78
CA THR A 238 6.94 -23.62 -9.66
C THR A 238 7.24 -23.48 -8.17
N ARG A 239 8.33 -24.10 -7.72
CA ARG A 239 8.85 -23.88 -6.36
C ARG A 239 9.34 -22.43 -6.27
N GLY A 240 8.49 -21.56 -5.74
CA GLY A 240 8.85 -20.22 -5.29
C GLY A 240 9.02 -19.18 -6.39
N GLY A 241 8.16 -18.16 -6.37
CA GLY A 241 8.40 -16.87 -7.02
C GLY A 241 8.46 -16.88 -8.55
N ALA A 242 8.38 -15.68 -9.13
CA ALA A 242 8.68 -15.47 -10.54
C ALA A 242 10.09 -16.02 -10.83
N ILE A 243 10.16 -17.08 -11.65
CA ILE A 243 11.42 -17.68 -12.11
C ILE A 243 12.26 -16.55 -12.69
N ARG A 244 13.47 -16.35 -12.16
CA ARG A 244 14.43 -15.40 -12.74
C ARG A 244 14.61 -15.76 -14.21
N SER A 245 14.62 -14.76 -15.10
CA SER A 245 14.65 -14.96 -16.56
C SER A 245 15.72 -15.95 -17.04
N ASP A 246 16.82 -16.09 -16.30
CA ASP A 246 17.94 -16.95 -16.65
C ASP A 246 17.67 -18.43 -16.35
N GLU A 247 16.97 -18.74 -15.25
CA GLU A 247 16.51 -20.12 -14.97
C GLU A 247 15.44 -20.56 -15.98
N ALA A 248 14.60 -19.63 -16.46
CA ALA A 248 13.62 -19.92 -17.50
C ALA A 248 14.29 -20.27 -18.84
N LYS A 249 15.39 -19.59 -19.19
CA LYS A 249 16.19 -19.91 -20.39
C LYS A 249 16.83 -21.29 -20.26
N GLU A 250 17.41 -21.62 -19.11
CA GLU A 250 18.05 -22.93 -18.90
C GLU A 250 17.06 -24.09 -18.99
N ILE A 251 15.84 -23.92 -18.44
CA ILE A 251 14.77 -24.90 -18.56
C ILE A 251 14.31 -25.04 -20.01
N ALA A 252 14.19 -23.92 -20.74
CA ALA A 252 13.82 -23.93 -22.16
C ALA A 252 14.89 -24.62 -23.02
N GLU A 253 16.18 -24.41 -22.74
CA GLU A 253 17.28 -25.09 -23.43
C GLU A 253 17.30 -26.59 -23.14
N LYS A 254 17.09 -27.00 -21.88
CA LYS A 254 16.95 -28.41 -21.50
C LYS A 254 15.75 -29.07 -22.19
N GLN A 255 14.63 -28.36 -22.37
CA GLN A 255 13.49 -28.87 -23.13
C GLN A 255 13.79 -28.96 -24.63
N LYS A 256 14.47 -27.97 -25.21
CA LYS A 256 14.94 -28.02 -26.61
C LYS A 256 15.90 -29.18 -26.86
N ALA A 257 16.79 -29.47 -25.91
CA ALA A 257 17.71 -30.59 -25.99
C ALA A 257 16.98 -31.95 -25.95
N LYS A 258 15.94 -32.08 -25.13
CA LYS A 258 15.09 -33.28 -25.08
C LYS A 258 14.18 -33.45 -26.29
N ASN A 259 13.80 -32.34 -26.94
CA ASN A 259 13.01 -32.33 -28.17
C ASN A 259 13.86 -32.56 -29.44
N LYS A 260 15.18 -32.65 -29.34
CA LYS A 260 15.98 -33.21 -30.45
C LYS A 260 15.61 -34.68 -30.55
N GLY A 261 14.91 -35.03 -31.62
CA GLY A 261 14.38 -36.37 -31.84
C GLY A 261 15.46 -37.45 -31.77
N LEU A 262 15.03 -38.69 -31.58
CA LEU A 262 15.94 -39.83 -31.48
C LEU A 262 16.68 -40.00 -32.81
N GLU A 263 17.99 -39.73 -32.82
CA GLU A 263 18.87 -39.98 -33.96
C GLU A 263 19.11 -41.50 -34.10
N ASP A 264 19.26 -41.97 -35.34
CA ASP A 264 19.50 -43.37 -35.72
C ASP A 264 18.34 -44.38 -35.48
N PHE A 265 17.13 -43.94 -35.14
CA PHE A 265 15.99 -44.86 -34.95
C PHE A 265 15.39 -45.38 -36.26
N TYR A 266 15.32 -44.53 -37.29
CA TYR A 266 14.67 -44.89 -38.54
C TYR A 266 15.65 -45.33 -39.62
N ARG A 267 15.26 -46.34 -40.40
CA ARG A 267 16.07 -46.90 -41.50
C ARG A 267 16.45 -45.85 -42.56
N PHE A 268 15.64 -44.81 -42.75
CA PHE A 268 15.96 -43.72 -43.68
C PHE A 268 17.11 -42.84 -43.18
N GLN A 269 17.20 -42.58 -41.87
CA GLN A 269 18.31 -41.83 -41.25
C GLN A 269 19.64 -42.58 -41.47
N MET A 270 19.63 -43.90 -41.24
CA MET A 270 20.81 -44.75 -41.48
C MET A 270 21.21 -44.81 -42.96
N ARG A 271 20.24 -44.78 -43.89
CA ARG A 271 20.52 -44.75 -45.33
C ARG A 271 21.13 -43.42 -45.76
N GLU A 272 20.62 -42.32 -45.21
CA GLU A 272 21.10 -40.96 -45.49
C GLU A 272 22.52 -40.76 -44.95
N LYS A 273 22.80 -41.23 -43.73
CA LYS A 273 24.13 -41.23 -43.11
C LYS A 273 25.17 -41.97 -43.95
N ARG A 274 24.84 -43.19 -44.44
CA ARG A 274 25.73 -43.94 -45.35
C ARG A 274 25.96 -43.22 -46.68
N LYS A 275 24.93 -42.56 -47.22
CA LYS A 275 25.05 -41.80 -48.47
C LYS A 275 25.97 -40.58 -48.27
N GLU A 276 25.89 -39.94 -47.11
CA GLU A 276 26.76 -38.83 -46.75
C GLU A 276 28.22 -39.27 -46.55
N GLU A 277 28.44 -40.40 -45.87
CA GLU A 277 29.76 -41.01 -45.72
C GLU A 277 30.39 -41.39 -47.07
N GLN A 278 29.62 -42.01 -47.96
CA GLN A 278 30.06 -42.31 -49.32
C GLN A 278 30.40 -41.02 -50.10
N GLY A 279 29.59 -39.98 -49.97
CA GLY A 279 29.86 -38.67 -50.58
C GLY A 279 31.13 -38.02 -50.05
N LYS A 280 31.42 -38.12 -48.75
CA LYS A 280 32.66 -37.62 -48.13
C LYS A 280 33.88 -38.38 -48.67
N LEU A 281 33.79 -39.70 -48.83
CA LEU A 281 34.86 -40.52 -49.40
C LEU A 281 35.18 -40.12 -50.85
N ILE A 282 34.14 -39.90 -51.67
CA ILE A 282 34.31 -39.48 -53.06
C ILE A 282 34.99 -38.11 -53.12
N ARG A 283 34.57 -37.15 -52.27
CA ARG A 283 35.21 -35.82 -52.19
C ARG A 283 36.69 -35.91 -51.80
N GLN A 284 37.00 -36.70 -50.77
CA GLN A 284 38.39 -36.91 -50.34
C GLN A 284 39.24 -37.54 -51.47
N PHE A 285 38.67 -38.51 -52.20
CA PHE A 285 39.35 -39.13 -53.33
C PHE A 285 39.61 -38.15 -54.48
N GLU A 286 38.66 -37.28 -54.81
CA GLU A 286 38.85 -36.23 -55.81
C GLU A 286 39.92 -35.22 -55.40
N GLU A 287 39.94 -34.82 -54.13
CA GLU A 287 40.97 -33.95 -53.57
C GLU A 287 42.36 -34.60 -53.66
N ASP A 288 42.49 -35.86 -53.30
CA ASP A 288 43.76 -36.59 -53.37
C ASP A 288 44.20 -36.84 -54.81
N ARG A 289 43.27 -37.15 -55.72
CA ARG A 289 43.55 -37.22 -57.16
C ARG A 289 44.04 -35.88 -57.71
N ARG A 290 43.47 -34.77 -57.26
CA ARG A 290 43.90 -33.42 -57.62
C ARG A 290 45.31 -33.12 -57.09
N LYS A 291 45.62 -33.47 -55.84
CA LYS A 291 46.97 -33.34 -55.26
C LYS A 291 48.00 -34.15 -56.04
N VAL A 292 47.68 -35.39 -56.42
CA VAL A 292 48.58 -36.24 -57.21
C VAL A 292 48.81 -35.68 -58.62
N ALA A 293 47.76 -35.15 -59.28
CA ALA A 293 47.90 -34.50 -60.57
C ALA A 293 48.80 -33.25 -60.49
N GLU A 294 48.68 -32.47 -59.41
CA GLU A 294 49.54 -31.30 -59.15
C GLU A 294 51.01 -31.71 -58.92
N MET A 295 51.26 -32.79 -58.15
CA MET A 295 52.61 -33.34 -57.98
C MET A 295 53.21 -33.86 -59.29
N LYS A 296 52.40 -34.50 -60.15
CA LYS A 296 52.85 -34.95 -61.48
C LYS A 296 53.20 -33.78 -62.41
N ARG A 297 52.42 -32.68 -62.38
CA ARG A 297 52.74 -31.45 -63.14
C ARG A 297 54.05 -30.81 -62.66
N ARG A 298 54.30 -30.79 -61.35
CA ARG A 298 55.58 -30.29 -60.78
C ARG A 298 56.79 -31.12 -61.18
N ARG A 299 56.65 -32.44 -61.34
CA ARG A 299 57.74 -33.33 -61.81
C ARG A 299 57.97 -33.29 -63.34
N GLY A 300 57.00 -32.84 -64.12
CA GLY A 300 57.06 -32.81 -65.60
C GLY A 300 57.81 -31.63 -66.22
N THR A 301 58.22 -30.63 -65.42
CA THR A 301 59.03 -29.49 -65.87
C THR A 301 60.46 -29.63 -65.36
N LEU A 302 61.24 -30.50 -66.00
CA LEU A 302 62.69 -30.38 -66.09
C LEU A 302 63.07 -30.67 -67.54
N ARG A 303 63.38 -29.61 -68.30
CA ARG A 303 64.12 -29.73 -69.56
C ARG A 303 65.61 -29.82 -69.19
N PRO A 304 66.38 -30.77 -69.71
CA PRO A 304 67.83 -30.81 -69.50
C PRO A 304 68.51 -29.72 -70.35
N GLU A 305 69.49 -29.03 -69.75
CA GLU A 305 70.65 -28.50 -70.47
C GLU A 305 71.69 -29.62 -70.65
#